data_AF-A0A8J4XYM9-F1
#
_entry.id   AF-A0A8J4XYM9-F1
#
_cell.length_a   1.000
_cell.length_b   1.000
_cell.length_c   1.000
_cell.angle_alpha   90.00
_cell.angle_beta   90.00
_cell.angle_gamma   90.00
#
_symmetry.space_group_name_H-M   'P 1'
#
loop_
_entity.id
_entity.type
_entity.pdbx_description
1 polymer ?
#
loop_
_entity_poly.entity_id
_entity_poly.type
_entity_poly.pdbx_seq_one_letter_code
_entity_poly.pdbx_strand_id
1 'polypeptide(L)'
;MSQRCVRALLSGAVALRNTARLQVSRQSHTCAHSRSLNLAAAARQQLVYEDVGRAGSGVMTATTGTDALHLQFYDGRASSIPYSFLRDHCKCQKCRAHLANTMHSDFQPGAHPEIIQSNMLGVVIDWSDGHISKYSGEWLHDAAHDLNFCLS
;
A
#
# COMPACT_ATOMS: atom_id res chain seq x y z
N MET A 1 -66.16 -3.78 -50.15
CA MET A 1 -66.44 -4.73 -49.04
C MET A 1 -65.29 -5.73 -49.03
N SER A 2 -64.22 -5.47 -48.28
CA SER A 2 -63.98 -5.87 -46.88
C SER A 2 -63.29 -7.25 -46.77
N GLN A 3 -62.33 -7.33 -45.83
CA GLN A 3 -61.69 -8.53 -45.26
C GLN A 3 -60.45 -9.11 -45.96
N ARG A 4 -59.33 -8.38 -45.94
CA ARG A 4 -57.98 -8.97 -45.80
C ARG A 4 -57.09 -8.13 -44.88
N CYS A 5 -57.66 -7.73 -43.74
CA CYS A 5 -56.91 -7.20 -42.62
C CYS A 5 -56.80 -8.28 -41.54
N VAL A 6 -55.67 -8.29 -40.84
CA VAL A 6 -55.40 -9.04 -39.61
C VAL A 6 -54.98 -10.50 -39.78
N ARG A 7 -53.75 -10.77 -40.27
CA ARG A 7 -53.00 -11.98 -39.85
C ARG A 7 -51.49 -11.99 -40.12
N ALA A 8 -50.83 -10.84 -40.29
CA ALA A 8 -49.38 -10.79 -40.55
C ALA A 8 -48.64 -9.75 -39.67
N LEU A 9 -49.09 -9.50 -38.44
CA LEU A 9 -48.42 -8.56 -37.52
C LEU A 9 -48.36 -9.09 -36.07
N LEU A 10 -48.06 -10.38 -35.86
CA LEU A 10 -47.90 -10.90 -34.50
C LEU A 10 -46.61 -11.71 -34.23
N SER A 11 -45.73 -11.94 -35.22
CA SER A 11 -44.48 -12.71 -34.98
C SER A 11 -43.20 -11.87 -34.90
N GLY A 12 -43.24 -10.57 -35.21
CA GLY A 12 -42.04 -9.70 -35.16
C GLY A 12 -41.74 -9.07 -33.80
N ALA A 13 -42.76 -8.89 -32.94
CA ALA A 13 -42.62 -8.08 -31.72
C ALA A 13 -42.07 -8.85 -30.50
N VAL A 14 -42.08 -10.19 -30.51
CA VAL A 14 -41.62 -11.01 -29.38
C VAL A 14 -40.11 -11.28 -29.46
N ALA A 15 -39.57 -11.49 -30.66
CA ALA A 15 -38.14 -11.78 -30.86
C ALA A 15 -37.23 -10.59 -30.47
N LEU A 16 -37.65 -9.35 -30.75
CA LEU A 16 -36.89 -8.14 -30.42
C LEU A 16 -36.90 -7.76 -28.93
N ARG A 17 -37.89 -8.24 -28.15
CA ARG A 17 -37.94 -7.98 -26.70
C ARG A 17 -36.98 -8.87 -25.91
N ASN A 18 -36.68 -10.07 -26.38
CA ASN A 18 -35.77 -11.00 -25.67
C ASN A 18 -34.29 -10.68 -25.92
N THR A 19 -33.91 -10.22 -27.11
CA THR A 19 -32.53 -9.81 -27.40
C THR A 19 -32.13 -8.54 -26.66
N ALA A 20 -33.05 -7.57 -26.55
CA ALA A 20 -32.83 -6.34 -25.77
C ALA A 20 -32.59 -6.63 -24.27
N ARG A 21 -33.33 -7.58 -23.67
CA ARG A 21 -33.15 -7.96 -22.25
C ARG A 21 -31.81 -8.66 -21.99
N LEU A 22 -31.33 -9.50 -22.91
CA LEU A 22 -30.04 -10.17 -22.79
C LEU A 22 -28.85 -9.23 -22.98
N GLN A 23 -28.96 -8.21 -23.83
CA GLN A 23 -27.90 -7.19 -23.99
C GLN A 23 -27.82 -6.25 -22.78
N VAL A 24 -28.97 -5.83 -22.23
CA VAL A 24 -29.01 -5.00 -21.01
C VAL A 24 -28.48 -5.76 -19.79
N SER A 25 -28.81 -7.05 -19.65
CA SER A 25 -28.24 -7.90 -18.59
C SER A 25 -26.72 -8.09 -18.73
N ARG A 26 -26.21 -8.38 -19.93
CA ARG A 26 -24.76 -8.55 -20.15
C ARG A 26 -23.96 -7.26 -19.92
N GLN A 27 -24.49 -6.10 -20.32
CA GLN A 27 -23.86 -4.80 -20.04
C GLN A 27 -23.87 -4.45 -18.54
N SER A 28 -24.90 -4.86 -17.80
CA SER A 28 -24.97 -4.59 -16.35
C SER A 28 -24.01 -5.46 -15.55
N HIS A 29 -23.76 -6.71 -15.95
CA HIS A 29 -22.74 -7.56 -15.31
C HIS A 29 -21.30 -7.07 -15.55
N THR A 30 -20.98 -6.57 -16.76
CA THR A 30 -19.63 -6.03 -17.04
C THR A 30 -19.41 -4.66 -16.42
N CYS A 31 -20.43 -3.79 -16.36
CA CYS A 31 -20.35 -2.51 -15.64
C CYS A 31 -20.24 -2.70 -14.13
N ALA A 32 -20.92 -3.69 -13.54
CA ALA A 32 -20.81 -4.00 -12.11
C ALA A 32 -19.42 -4.56 -11.76
N HIS A 33 -18.85 -5.43 -12.61
CA HIS A 33 -17.53 -6.01 -12.39
C HIS A 33 -16.39 -4.99 -12.61
N SER A 34 -16.50 -4.11 -13.61
CA SER A 34 -15.53 -3.02 -13.81
C SER A 34 -15.60 -2.00 -12.66
N ARG A 35 -16.79 -1.68 -12.16
CA ARG A 35 -16.96 -0.80 -10.98
C ARG A 35 -16.42 -1.44 -9.70
N SER A 36 -16.63 -2.73 -9.47
CA SER A 36 -16.11 -3.42 -8.28
C SER A 36 -14.59 -3.57 -8.31
N LEU A 37 -13.98 -3.78 -9.47
CA LEU A 37 -12.52 -3.80 -9.62
C LEU A 37 -11.91 -2.41 -9.39
N ASN A 38 -12.55 -1.35 -9.88
CA ASN A 38 -12.12 0.03 -9.61
C ASN A 38 -12.31 0.42 -8.15
N LEU A 39 -13.39 -0.01 -7.49
CA LEU A 39 -13.60 0.19 -6.05
C LEU A 39 -12.59 -0.62 -5.22
N ALA A 40 -12.29 -1.85 -5.59
CA ALA A 40 -11.28 -2.65 -4.90
C ALA A 40 -9.86 -2.13 -5.15
N ALA A 41 -9.57 -1.57 -6.33
CA ALA A 41 -8.30 -0.92 -6.62
C ALA A 41 -8.18 0.44 -5.89
N ALA A 42 -9.24 1.24 -5.87
CA ALA A 42 -9.30 2.50 -5.13
C ALA A 42 -9.27 2.25 -3.61
N ALA A 43 -9.96 1.24 -3.09
CA ALA A 43 -9.87 0.84 -1.68
C ALA A 43 -8.48 0.32 -1.31
N ARG A 44 -7.80 -0.41 -2.22
CA ARG A 44 -6.38 -0.78 -2.04
C ARG A 44 -5.46 0.45 -2.04
N GLN A 45 -5.76 1.46 -2.87
CA GLN A 45 -5.02 2.73 -2.88
C GLN A 45 -5.29 3.56 -1.63
N GLN A 46 -6.52 3.55 -1.11
CA GLN A 46 -6.89 4.21 0.15
C GLN A 46 -6.24 3.52 1.35
N LEU A 47 -6.12 2.19 1.39
CA LEU A 47 -5.38 1.50 2.47
C LEU A 47 -3.86 1.76 2.45
N VAL A 48 -3.31 2.24 1.34
CA VAL A 48 -1.90 2.66 1.24
C VAL A 48 -1.75 4.16 1.55
N TYR A 49 -2.84 4.93 1.51
CA TYR A 49 -2.85 6.39 1.67
C TYR A 49 -3.43 6.86 3.02
N GLU A 50 -4.26 6.04 3.67
CA GLU A 50 -4.78 6.26 5.04
C GLU A 50 -3.75 5.86 6.12
N ASP A 51 -2.46 5.78 5.76
CA ASP A 51 -1.31 5.75 6.67
C ASP A 51 -0.85 7.18 7.02
N VAL A 52 -1.73 8.18 6.84
CA VAL A 52 -1.61 9.45 7.56
C VAL A 52 -1.95 9.13 9.02
N GLY A 53 -0.94 8.54 9.66
CA GLY A 53 -0.96 7.97 10.98
C GLY A 53 -1.50 8.93 12.02
N ARG A 54 -1.90 8.32 13.13
CA ARG A 54 -2.26 8.94 14.41
C ARG A 54 -1.66 10.34 14.55
N ALA A 55 -2.52 11.36 14.71
CA ALA A 55 -2.11 12.75 14.76
C ALA A 55 -0.91 12.94 15.72
N GLY A 56 0.28 13.19 15.16
CA GLY A 56 1.54 13.34 15.91
C GLY A 56 2.66 12.35 15.58
N SER A 57 2.37 11.19 14.98
CA SER A 57 3.38 10.17 14.64
C SER A 57 4.20 10.47 13.38
N GLY A 58 3.93 11.58 12.69
CA GLY A 58 4.72 12.01 11.53
C GLY A 58 6.13 12.44 11.93
N VAL A 59 7.10 12.24 11.02
CA VAL A 59 8.50 12.64 11.24
C VAL A 59 8.64 14.14 10.99
N MET A 60 8.97 14.90 12.02
CA MET A 60 9.25 16.33 11.91
C MET A 60 10.68 16.57 11.42
N THR A 61 11.65 15.82 11.94
CA THR A 61 13.06 15.94 11.54
C THR A 61 13.76 14.60 11.71
N ALA A 62 14.66 14.27 10.78
CA ALA A 62 15.56 13.14 10.90
C ALA A 62 17.01 13.64 10.76
N THR A 63 17.86 13.26 11.71
CA THR A 63 19.27 13.63 11.71
C THR A 63 20.12 12.36 11.75
N THR A 64 21.08 12.30 10.83
CA THR A 64 22.02 11.18 10.72
C THR A 64 23.02 11.23 11.88
N GLY A 65 23.08 10.15 12.66
CA GLY A 65 24.15 9.91 13.65
C GLY A 65 25.21 8.96 13.10
N THR A 66 26.18 8.57 13.93
CA THR A 66 27.19 7.55 13.54
C THR A 66 26.58 6.16 13.44
N ASP A 67 25.82 5.75 14.45
CA ASP A 67 25.31 4.37 14.58
C ASP A 67 23.77 4.30 14.62
N ALA A 68 23.11 5.45 14.69
CA ALA A 68 21.67 5.56 14.83
C ALA A 68 21.08 6.73 14.04
N LEU A 69 19.82 6.58 13.65
CA LEU A 69 19.00 7.65 13.14
C LEU A 69 18.31 8.37 14.30
N HIS A 70 18.56 9.67 14.44
CA HIS A 70 17.88 10.51 15.40
C HIS A 70 16.61 11.09 14.79
N LEU A 71 15.48 10.90 15.44
CA LEU A 71 14.16 11.31 14.97
C LEU A 71 13.52 12.26 15.96
N GLN A 72 12.88 13.30 15.43
CA GLN A 72 11.93 14.14 16.14
C GLN A 72 10.57 14.02 15.46
N PHE A 73 9.52 13.80 16.26
CA PHE A 73 8.15 13.63 15.80
C PHE A 73 7.30 14.87 16.07
N TYR A 74 6.18 15.00 15.36
CA TYR A 74 5.27 16.15 15.52
C TYR A 74 4.55 16.18 16.88
N ASP A 75 4.47 15.06 17.59
CA ASP A 75 3.98 15.00 18.98
C ASP A 75 4.99 15.53 20.01
N GLY A 76 6.19 15.95 19.56
CA GLY A 76 7.26 16.48 20.39
C GLY A 76 8.21 15.42 20.97
N ARG A 77 7.96 14.13 20.72
CA ARG A 77 8.90 13.06 21.14
C ARG A 77 10.15 13.08 20.27
N ALA A 78 11.25 12.66 20.89
CA ALA A 78 12.51 12.43 20.21
C ALA A 78 13.05 11.04 20.58
N SER A 79 13.59 10.35 19.58
CA SER A 79 14.07 8.98 19.75
C SER A 79 15.27 8.71 18.83
N SER A 80 16.08 7.72 19.20
CA SER A 80 17.22 7.27 18.41
C SER A 80 17.04 5.81 18.06
N ILE A 81 17.01 5.48 16.77
CA ILE A 81 16.84 4.12 16.29
C ILE A 81 18.16 3.63 15.67
N PRO A 82 18.78 2.56 16.18
CA PRO A 82 20.01 2.03 15.62
C PRO A 82 19.88 1.63 14.15
N TYR A 83 20.92 1.87 13.35
CA TYR A 83 20.93 1.47 11.94
C TYR A 83 20.85 -0.04 11.75
N SER A 84 21.44 -0.82 12.66
CA SER A 84 21.30 -2.28 12.68
C SER A 84 19.83 -2.70 12.80
N PHE A 85 19.10 -2.11 13.75
CA PHE A 85 17.68 -2.39 13.94
C PHE A 85 16.85 -2.03 12.70
N LEU A 86 17.11 -0.87 12.07
CA LEU A 86 16.46 -0.51 10.82
C LEU A 86 16.78 -1.54 9.73
N ARG A 87 18.06 -1.91 9.55
CA ARG A 87 18.49 -2.85 8.53
C ARG A 87 17.86 -4.24 8.69
N ASP A 88 17.69 -4.70 9.93
CA ASP A 88 17.02 -5.97 10.28
C ASP A 88 15.54 -5.95 9.90
N HIS A 89 14.90 -4.78 10.03
CA HIS A 89 13.49 -4.57 9.72
C HIS A 89 13.26 -4.02 8.30
N CYS A 90 14.24 -4.17 7.41
CA CYS A 90 14.13 -3.73 6.02
C CYS A 90 12.95 -4.43 5.31
N LYS A 91 11.98 -3.63 4.85
CA LYS A 91 10.74 -4.13 4.19
C LYS A 91 10.85 -4.20 2.66
N CYS A 92 12.07 -4.13 2.09
CA CYS A 92 12.25 -4.16 0.64
C CYS A 92 11.89 -5.54 0.05
N GLN A 93 11.69 -5.63 -1.27
CA GLN A 93 11.31 -6.88 -1.92
C GLN A 93 12.32 -8.01 -1.71
N LYS A 94 13.63 -7.69 -1.73
CA LYS A 94 14.70 -8.68 -1.49
C LYS A 94 14.54 -9.28 -0.09
N CYS A 95 14.52 -8.45 0.95
CA CYS A 95 14.37 -8.91 2.34
C CYS A 95 13.06 -9.66 2.60
N ARG A 96 11.93 -9.22 2.02
CA ARG A 96 10.65 -9.95 2.16
C ARG A 96 10.68 -11.32 1.50
N ALA A 97 11.34 -11.46 0.35
CA ALA A 97 11.48 -12.76 -0.32
C ALA A 97 12.36 -13.72 0.50
N HIS A 98 13.38 -13.21 1.19
CA HIS A 98 14.21 -14.01 2.10
C HIS A 98 13.46 -14.46 3.35
N LEU A 99 12.53 -13.67 3.90
CA LEU A 99 11.72 -14.12 5.04
C LEU A 99 10.76 -15.27 4.68
N ALA A 100 10.29 -15.32 3.43
CA ALA A 100 9.38 -16.36 2.96
C ALA A 100 10.10 -17.69 2.63
N ASN A 101 11.37 -17.62 2.24
CA ASN A 101 12.21 -18.78 2.01
C ASN A 101 13.10 -18.99 3.23
N THR A 102 12.81 -20.00 4.06
CA THR A 102 13.59 -20.42 5.25
C THR A 102 15.07 -20.76 5.01
N MET A 103 15.60 -20.51 3.81
CA MET A 103 17.02 -20.44 3.52
C MET A 103 17.55 -19.09 4.03
N HIS A 104 18.00 -19.09 5.30
CA HIS A 104 18.83 -18.03 5.87
C HIS A 104 19.82 -17.52 4.83
N SER A 105 19.73 -16.23 4.48
CA SER A 105 20.65 -15.60 3.55
C SER A 105 21.22 -14.35 4.20
N ASP A 106 22.53 -14.42 4.46
CA ASP A 106 23.50 -13.35 4.33
C ASP A 106 23.03 -12.00 4.86
N PHE A 107 22.79 -11.94 6.17
CA PHE A 107 23.00 -10.68 6.88
C PHE A 107 24.46 -10.30 6.67
N GLN A 108 24.75 -9.35 5.78
CA GLN A 108 26.09 -8.81 5.61
C GLN A 108 26.34 -7.83 6.77
N PRO A 109 27.17 -8.19 7.78
CA PRO A 109 27.47 -7.27 8.86
C PRO A 109 28.36 -6.16 8.26
N GLY A 110 27.81 -4.94 8.15
CA GLY A 110 28.55 -3.78 7.62
C GLY A 110 27.77 -2.88 6.67
N ALA A 111 26.52 -3.20 6.35
CA ALA A 111 25.65 -2.27 5.62
C ALA A 111 25.44 -1.00 6.46
N HIS A 112 25.84 0.15 5.92
CA HIS A 112 25.68 1.46 6.54
C HIS A 112 24.84 2.37 5.61
N PRO A 113 24.15 3.37 6.16
CA PRO A 113 23.35 4.28 5.35
C PRO A 113 24.26 5.19 4.51
N GLU A 114 24.01 5.26 3.20
CA GLU A 114 24.68 6.21 2.30
C GLU A 114 23.84 7.46 2.09
N ILE A 115 22.53 7.29 1.93
CA ILE A 115 21.60 8.38 1.67
C ILE A 115 20.39 8.22 2.59
N ILE A 116 20.04 9.29 3.30
CA ILE A 116 18.84 9.35 4.13
C ILE A 116 17.98 10.51 3.66
N GLN A 117 16.72 10.22 3.33
CA GLN A 117 15.73 11.20 2.95
C GLN A 117 14.54 11.08 3.91
N SER A 118 14.11 12.20 4.48
CA SER A 118 12.98 12.23 5.40
C SER A 118 11.95 13.26 4.98
N ASN A 119 10.68 12.97 5.23
CA ASN A 119 9.57 13.91 5.15
C ASN A 119 8.54 13.57 6.23
N MET A 120 7.42 14.30 6.28
CA MET A 120 6.38 14.08 7.27
C MET A 120 5.79 12.65 7.29
N LEU A 121 5.85 11.95 6.15
CA LEU A 121 5.31 10.59 6.00
C LEU A 121 6.29 9.51 6.46
N GLY A 122 7.58 9.83 6.61
CA GLY A 122 8.58 8.87 7.06
C GLY A 122 9.98 9.08 6.50
N VAL A 123 10.74 7.99 6.42
CA VAL A 123 12.16 7.98 6.06
C VAL A 123 12.46 6.92 4.99
N VAL A 124 13.27 7.31 4.02
CA VAL A 124 13.86 6.43 3.01
C VAL A 124 15.37 6.38 3.24
N ILE A 125 15.93 5.18 3.27
CA ILE A 125 17.36 4.94 3.46
C ILE A 125 17.88 4.12 2.28
N ASP A 126 18.93 4.62 1.63
CA ASP A 126 19.78 3.87 0.71
C ASP A 126 20.98 3.32 1.48
N TRP A 127 21.22 2.02 1.35
CA TRP A 127 22.25 1.28 2.07
C TRP A 127 23.41 0.96 1.15
N SER A 128 24.62 0.91 1.70
CA SER A 128 25.87 0.59 0.97
C SER A 128 25.88 -0.79 0.29
N ASP A 129 24.95 -1.68 0.64
CA ASP A 129 24.76 -3.00 0.02
C ASP A 129 23.71 -2.98 -1.12
N GLY A 130 23.27 -1.79 -1.54
CA GLY A 130 22.28 -1.56 -2.59
C GLY A 130 20.84 -1.89 -2.17
N HIS A 131 20.54 -1.95 -0.87
CA HIS A 131 19.16 -2.00 -0.38
C HIS A 131 18.57 -0.60 -0.27
N ILE A 132 17.28 -0.49 -0.59
CA ILE A 132 16.51 0.73 -0.34
C ILE A 132 15.39 0.36 0.62
N SER A 133 15.42 0.95 1.81
CA SER A 133 14.40 0.77 2.85
C SER A 133 13.48 1.98 2.92
N LYS A 134 12.19 1.73 3.16
CA LYS A 134 11.18 2.77 3.35
C LYS A 134 10.44 2.48 4.65
N TYR A 135 10.41 3.45 5.54
CA TYR A 135 9.76 3.37 6.85
C TYR A 135 8.74 4.50 6.96
N SER A 136 7.49 4.18 7.31
CA SER A 136 6.50 5.21 7.61
C SER A 136 6.77 5.87 8.96
N GLY A 137 6.28 7.09 9.14
CA GLY A 137 6.38 7.81 10.41
C GLY A 137 5.75 7.04 11.56
N GLU A 138 4.58 6.44 11.34
CA GLU A 138 3.88 5.60 12.33
C GLU A 138 4.75 4.41 12.76
N TRP A 139 5.30 3.66 11.80
CA TRP A 139 6.16 2.53 12.14
C TRP A 139 7.42 2.96 12.90
N LEU A 140 8.03 4.10 12.53
CA LEU A 140 9.19 4.62 13.24
C LEU A 140 8.84 5.09 14.66
N HIS A 141 7.66 5.67 14.84
CA HIS A 141 7.15 6.11 16.14
C HIS A 141 6.93 4.93 17.08
N ASP A 142 6.30 3.87 16.58
CA ASP A 142 6.08 2.63 17.33
C ASP A 142 7.40 1.92 17.64
N ALA A 143 8.28 1.75 16.64
CA ALA A 143 9.59 1.13 16.83
C ALA A 143 10.44 1.88 17.87
N ALA A 144 10.38 3.22 17.86
CA ALA A 144 11.05 4.05 18.85
C ALA A 144 10.48 3.86 20.26
N HIS A 145 9.16 3.68 20.39
CA HIS A 145 8.51 3.39 21.66
C HIS A 145 8.96 2.03 22.21
N ASP A 146 8.99 1.00 21.36
CA ASP A 146 9.39 -0.35 21.75
C ASP A 146 10.85 -0.43 22.20
N LEU A 147 11.76 0.29 21.52
CA LEU A 147 13.18 0.34 21.89
C LEU A 147 13.41 1.00 23.26
N ASN A 148 12.68 2.07 23.57
CA ASN A 148 12.79 2.73 24.89
C ASN A 148 12.29 1.81 26.02
N PHE A 149 11.28 0.99 25.76
CA PHE A 149 10.74 0.07 26.76
C PHE A 149 11.70 -1.08 27.07
N CYS A 150 12.45 -1.56 26.07
CA CYS A 150 13.46 -2.62 26.26
C CYS A 150 14.73 -2.16 27.01
N LEU A 151 14.94 -0.85 27.16
CA LEU A 151 16.12 -0.27 27.81
C LEU A 151 15.84 0.30 29.21
N SER A 152 14.60 0.17 29.70
CA SER A 152 14.15 0.61 31.04
C SER A 152 14.05 -0.56 32.01
#